data_AF-A0A8T9Q586-F1
#
_entry.id   AF-A0A8T9Q586-F1
#
_cell.length_a   1.000
_cell.length_b   1.000
_cell.length_c   1.000
_cell.angle_alpha   90.00
_cell.angle_beta   90.00
_cell.angle_gamma   90.00
#
_symmetry.space_group_name_H-M   'P 1'
#
loop_
_entity.id
_entity.type
_entity.pdbx_description
1 polymer ?
#
loop_
_entity_poly.entity_id
_entity_poly.type
_entity_poly.pdbx_seq_one_letter_code
_entity_poly.pdbx_strand_id
1 'polypeptide(L)' 'MSESAKRTRVRKPAESLAPPLSSAEQRDALQAREAGKTVMYQIDAWGHIETRFVRTQNVAAWEAKGFFIR' A
#
# COMPACT_ATOMS: atom_id res chain seq x y z
N MET A 1 -34.16 25.42 26.69
CA MET A 1 -34.26 23.95 26.58
C MET A 1 -33.55 23.56 25.30
N SER A 2 -32.34 23.03 25.38
CA SER A 2 -31.45 22.80 24.23
C SER A 2 -31.69 21.38 23.67
N GLU A 3 -32.16 21.28 22.43
CA GLU A 3 -32.33 20.01 21.73
C GLU A 3 -30.97 19.43 21.32
N SER A 4 -30.67 18.24 21.85
CA SER A 4 -29.44 17.50 21.55
C SER A 4 -29.62 16.73 20.24
N ALA A 5 -29.08 17.26 19.15
CA ALA A 5 -29.08 16.61 17.84
C ALA A 5 -28.15 15.37 17.86
N LYS A 6 -28.75 14.17 18.00
CA LYS A 6 -28.05 12.89 17.89
C LYS A 6 -27.51 12.73 16.47
N ARG A 7 -26.19 12.86 16.31
CA ARG A 7 -25.46 12.70 15.04
C ARG A 7 -25.51 11.24 14.59
N THR A 8 -26.42 10.92 13.67
CA THR A 8 -26.52 9.59 13.04
C THR A 8 -25.21 9.26 12.32
N ARG A 9 -24.45 8.30 12.84
CA ARG A 9 -23.23 7.79 12.20
C ARG A 9 -23.63 6.95 11.00
N VAL A 10 -23.64 7.57 9.81
CA VAL A 10 -23.76 6.86 8.53
C VAL A 10 -22.65 5.81 8.47
N ARG A 11 -23.03 4.53 8.54
CA ARG A 11 -22.10 3.41 8.41
C ARG A 11 -21.63 3.36 6.96
N LYS A 12 -20.32 3.36 6.73
CA LYS A 12 -19.73 3.12 5.41
C LYS A 12 -20.29 1.79 4.86
N PRO A 13 -20.64 1.70 3.56
CA PRO A 13 -21.00 0.43 2.95
C PRO A 13 -19.84 -0.56 3.15
N ALA A 14 -20.18 -1.78 3.56
CA ALA A 14 -19.21 -2.84 3.78
C ALA A 14 -18.38 -3.03 2.51
N GLU A 15 -17.05 -3.02 2.65
CA GLU A 15 -16.15 -3.47 1.59
C GLU A 15 -16.60 -4.87 1.18
N SER A 16 -16.98 -5.02 -0.08
CA SER A 16 -17.24 -6.32 -0.68
C SER A 16 -15.98 -7.14 -0.51
N LEU A 17 -16.00 -8.12 0.41
CA LEU A 17 -14.90 -9.05 0.61
C LEU A 17 -14.71 -9.78 -0.71
N ALA A 18 -13.62 -9.48 -1.41
CA ALA A 18 -13.22 -10.23 -2.59
C ALA A 18 -13.20 -11.73 -2.24
N PRO A 19 -13.66 -12.61 -3.14
CA PRO A 19 -13.68 -14.04 -2.88
C PRO A 19 -12.27 -14.51 -2.44
N PRO A 20 -12.18 -15.47 -1.50
CA PRO A 20 -10.89 -15.95 -1.02
C PRO A 20 -10.13 -16.59 -2.20
N LEU A 21 -9.10 -15.90 -2.67
CA LEU A 21 -8.21 -16.37 -3.73
C LEU A 21 -7.47 -17.61 -3.24
N SER A 22 -7.35 -18.63 -4.10
CA SER A 22 -6.48 -19.78 -3.86
C SER A 22 -5.01 -19.35 -3.74
N SER A 23 -4.16 -20.19 -3.13
CA SER A 23 -2.74 -19.86 -2.95
C SER A 23 -1.99 -19.56 -4.25
N ALA A 24 -2.46 -20.08 -5.40
CA ALA A 24 -1.92 -19.75 -6.71
C ALA A 24 -2.38 -18.37 -7.18
N GLU A 25 -3.69 -18.10 -7.12
CA GLU A 25 -4.27 -16.80 -7.50
C GLU A 25 -3.79 -15.65 -6.61
N GLN A 26 -3.47 -15.92 -5.33
CA GLN A 26 -2.84 -14.94 -4.45
C GLN A 26 -1.45 -14.55 -4.93
N ARG A 27 -0.65 -15.52 -5.40
CA ARG A 27 0.69 -15.25 -5.95
C ARG A 27 0.59 -14.48 -7.25
N ASP A 28 -0.31 -14.85 -8.14
CA ASP A 28 -0.51 -14.15 -9.40
C ASP A 28 -1.02 -12.72 -9.18
N ALA A 29 -1.94 -12.52 -8.24
CA ALA A 29 -2.41 -11.19 -7.87
C ALA A 29 -1.31 -10.33 -7.23
N LEU A 30 -0.42 -10.91 -6.42
CA LEU A 30 0.74 -10.22 -5.87
C LEU A 30 1.73 -9.86 -6.98
N GLN A 31 2.05 -10.80 -7.86
CA GLN A 31 2.96 -10.59 -8.97
C GLN A 31 2.41 -9.57 -9.97
N ALA A 32 1.11 -9.59 -10.28
CA ALA A 32 0.46 -8.58 -11.12
C ALA A 32 0.43 -7.20 -10.45
N ARG A 33 0.37 -7.14 -9.12
CA ARG A 33 0.51 -5.88 -8.37
C ARG A 33 1.94 -5.38 -8.37
N GLU A 34 2.93 -6.25 -8.48
CA GLU A 34 4.36 -5.91 -8.54
C GLU A 34 4.80 -5.56 -9.96
N ALA A 35 4.15 -6.15 -10.97
CA ALA A 35 4.38 -5.87 -12.38
C ALA A 35 4.17 -4.38 -12.68
N GLY A 36 5.21 -3.72 -13.21
CA GLY A 36 5.21 -2.31 -13.53
C GLY A 36 5.53 -1.37 -12.35
N LYS A 37 5.89 -1.90 -11.17
CA LYS A 37 6.46 -1.10 -10.09
C LYS A 37 7.99 -1.06 -10.18
N THR A 38 8.55 0.10 -9.85
CA THR A 38 9.98 0.30 -9.66
C THR A 38 10.39 -0.28 -8.32
N VAL A 39 11.44 -1.11 -8.32
CA VAL A 39 12.07 -1.59 -7.09
C VAL A 39 13.01 -0.50 -6.59
N MET A 40 12.85 -0.12 -5.33
CA MET A 40 13.69 0.86 -4.66
C MET A 40 14.26 0.27 -3.37
N TYR A 41 15.44 0.73 -3.01
CA TYR A 41 16.25 0.23 -1.90
C TYR A 41 16.57 1.34 -0.92
N GLN A 42 16.62 1.05 0.37
CA GLN A 42 17.19 1.93 1.38
C GLN A 42 18.13 1.12 2.26
N ILE A 43 19.24 1.72 2.67
CA ILE A 43 20.17 1.09 3.63
C ILE A 43 19.95 1.79 4.97
N ASP A 44 19.64 1.02 6.02
CA ASP A 44 19.48 1.55 7.37
C ASP A 44 20.84 1.82 8.05
N ALA A 45 20.81 2.38 9.26
CA ALA A 45 22.03 2.68 10.04
C ALA A 45 22.82 1.44 10.47
N TRP A 46 22.22 0.24 10.39
CA TRP A 46 22.85 -1.04 10.70
C TRP A 46 23.31 -1.80 9.45
N GLY A 47 23.06 -1.26 8.25
CA GLY A 47 23.44 -1.85 6.97
C GLY A 47 22.40 -2.81 6.37
N HIS A 48 21.18 -2.91 6.93
CA HIS A 48 20.12 -3.71 6.32
C HIS A 48 19.51 -3.01 5.11
N ILE A 49 19.20 -3.81 4.08
CA ILE A 49 18.57 -3.33 2.86
C ILE A 49 17.06 -3.49 2.97
N GLU A 50 16.35 -2.37 3.06
CA GLU A 50 14.90 -2.33 2.90
C GLU A 50 14.56 -2.26 1.40
N THR A 51 13.71 -3.17 0.91
CA THR A 51 13.27 -3.19 -0.49
C THR A 51 11.80 -2.84 -0.59
N ARG A 52 11.45 -1.92 -1.49
CA ARG A 52 10.06 -1.52 -1.75
C ARG A 52 9.71 -1.50 -3.23
N PHE A 53 8.50 -1.95 -3.53
CA PHE A 53 7.90 -1.85 -4.85
C PHE A 53 7.04 -0.59 -4.93
N VAL A 54 7.49 0.38 -5.72
CA VAL A 54 6.91 1.71 -5.82
C VAL A 54 6.33 1.92 -7.21
N ARG A 55 5.11 2.44 -7.34
CA ARG A 55 4.59 2.85 -8.64
C ARG A 55 5.44 4.01 -9.19
N THR A 56 5.70 4.03 -10.50
CA THR A 56 6.57 5.02 -11.15
C THR A 56 6.27 6.46 -10.75
N GLN A 57 4.99 6.84 -10.65
CA GLN A 57 4.54 8.17 -10.22
C GLN A 57 4.98 8.60 -8.81
N ASN A 58 5.33 7.65 -7.95
CA ASN A 58 5.70 7.90 -6.56
C ASN A 58 7.22 7.83 -6.34
N VAL A 59 8.01 7.46 -7.35
CA VAL A 59 9.47 7.24 -7.21
C VAL A 59 10.14 8.47 -6.59
N ALA A 60 9.89 9.67 -7.12
CA ALA A 60 10.47 10.91 -6.59
C ALA A 60 10.15 11.16 -5.10
N ALA A 61 8.96 10.76 -4.63
CA ALA A 61 8.58 10.89 -3.23
C ALA A 61 9.31 9.90 -2.32
N TRP A 62 9.72 8.74 -2.85
CA TRP A 62 10.52 7.75 -2.13
C TRP A 62 12.01 8.06 -2.22
N GLU A 63 12.48 8.66 -3.31
CA GLU A 63 13.84 9.21 -3.41
C GLU A 63 14.09 10.29 -2.36
N ALA A 64 13.12 11.19 -2.16
CA ALA A 64 13.17 12.19 -1.09
C ALA A 64 13.22 11.59 0.33
N LYS A 65 12.79 10.34 0.51
CA LYS A 65 12.89 9.61 1.79
C LYS A 65 14.21 8.86 1.95
N GLY A 66 15.10 8.93 0.97
CA GLY A 66 16.39 8.24 0.98
C GLY A 66 16.36 6.83 0.37
N PHE A 67 15.29 6.45 -0.34
CA PHE A 67 15.32 5.25 -1.17
C PHE A 67 16.01 5.56 -2.51
N PHE A 68 16.69 4.58 -3.09
CA PHE A 68 17.35 4.72 -4.38
C PHE A 68 17.04 3.52 -5.29
N ILE A 69 17.16 3.72 -6.58
CA ILE A 69 17.09 2.65 -7.58
C ILE A 69 18.52 2.15 -7.81
N ARG A 70 18.69 0.84 -7.98
CA ARG A 70 19.99 0.23 -8.29
C ARG A 70 20.07 -0.16 -9.76
#